data_AF-A0A2V6C6R4-F1
#
_entry.id   AF-A0A2V6C6R4-F1
#
_cell.length_a   1.000
_cell.length_b   1.000
_cell.length_c   1.000
_cell.angle_alpha   90.00
_cell.angle_beta   90.00
_cell.angle_gamma   90.00
#
_symmetry.space_group_name_H-M   'P 1'
#
loop_
_entity.id
_entity.type
_entity.pdbx_description
1 polymer ?
#
loop_
_entity_poly.entity_id
_entity_poly.type
_entity_poly.pdbx_seq_one_letter_code
_entity_poly.pdbx_strand_id
1 'polypeptide(L)'
;KGEIVEISREIVVLRRAAEQMQNTIAGFLSENGSATASQLRQKIGTTRRVIIPFLEYLDRMGVTRRIGDERVLATREEISNR
;
A
#
# COMPACT_ATOMS: atom_id res chain seq x y z
N LYS A 1 5.46 12.11 -20.37
CA LYS A 1 5.82 10.68 -20.21
C LYS A 1 5.15 10.20 -18.93
N GLY A 2 4.31 9.17 -18.98
CA GLY A 2 3.69 8.60 -17.78
C GLY A 2 4.65 7.62 -17.12
N GLU A 3 5.03 7.87 -15.87
CA GLU A 3 5.88 6.94 -15.13
C GLU A 3 5.06 5.78 -14.59
N ILE A 4 5.60 4.57 -14.69
CA ILE A 4 5.00 3.34 -14.18
C ILE A 4 5.80 2.82 -12.99
N VAL A 5 5.12 2.10 -12.10
CA VAL A 5 5.71 1.42 -10.95
C VAL A 5 5.38 -0.06 -11.08
N GLU A 6 6.41 -0.90 -11.04
CA GLU A 6 6.27 -2.36 -10.98
C GLU A 6 5.99 -2.76 -9.53
N ILE A 7 4.79 -3.29 -9.28
CA ILE A 7 4.39 -3.73 -7.93
C ILE A 7 4.61 -5.24 -7.75
N SER A 8 4.67 -5.97 -8.86
CA SER A 8 5.17 -7.34 -8.97
C SER A 8 5.61 -7.63 -10.40
N ARG A 9 6.24 -8.79 -10.62
CA ARG A 9 6.73 -9.24 -11.94
C ARG A 9 5.67 -9.23 -13.05
N GLU A 10 4.39 -9.30 -12.70
CA GLU A 10 3.29 -9.39 -13.65
C GLU A 10 2.40 -8.15 -13.68
N ILE A 11 2.62 -7.18 -12.77
CA ILE A 11 1.70 -6.04 -12.60
C ILE A 11 2.50 -4.74 -12.50
N VAL A 12 2.24 -3.87 -13.47
CA VAL A 12 2.66 -2.48 -13.48
C VAL A 12 1.45 -1.57 -13.31
N VAL A 13 1.63 -0.49 -12.55
CA VAL A 13 0.60 0.53 -12.34
C VAL A 13 1.17 1.90 -12.67
N LEU A 14 0.31 2.87 -12.96
CA LEU A 14 0.75 4.26 -13.13
C LEU A 14 1.27 4.79 -11.78
N ARG A 15 2.38 5.53 -11.80
CA ARG A 15 2.97 6.14 -10.60
C ARG A 15 1.93 6.93 -9.80
N ARG A 16 1.16 7.79 -10.47
CA ARG A 16 0.08 8.58 -9.82
C ARG A 16 -0.93 7.72 -9.07
N ALA A 17 -1.26 6.54 -9.60
CA ALA A 17 -2.20 5.62 -8.98
C ALA A 17 -1.55 4.93 -7.78
N ALA A 18 -0.28 4.53 -7.90
CA ALA A 18 0.49 4.00 -6.78
C ALA A 18 0.56 5.00 -5.62
N GLU A 19 0.87 6.26 -5.90
CA GLU A 19 0.91 7.34 -4.89
C GLU A 19 -0.44 7.56 -4.22
N GLN A 20 -1.53 7.63 -4.98
CA GLN A 20 -2.89 7.76 -4.45
C GLN A 20 -3.28 6.57 -3.55
N MET A 21 -2.99 5.35 -3.98
CA MET A 21 -3.26 4.15 -3.20
C MET A 21 -2.42 4.11 -1.93
N GLN A 22 -1.13 4.44 -2.01
CA GLN A 22 -0.22 4.51 -0.87
C GLN A 22 -0.73 5.52 0.16
N ASN A 23 -1.06 6.74 -0.25
CA ASN A 23 -1.56 7.79 0.65
C ASN A 23 -2.88 7.38 1.30
N THR A 24 -3.77 6.74 0.55
CA THR A 24 -5.06 6.26 1.08
C THR A 24 -4.86 5.15 2.11
N ILE A 25 -3.96 4.19 1.85
CA ILE A 25 -3.63 3.10 2.78
C ILE A 25 -2.95 3.66 4.02
N ALA A 26 -1.97 4.56 3.86
CA ALA A 26 -1.25 5.15 4.97
C ALA A 26 -2.17 5.98 5.86
N GLY A 27 -3.07 6.78 5.28
CA GLY A 27 -4.09 7.51 6.03
C GLY A 27 -5.02 6.57 6.81
N PHE A 28 -5.53 5.53 6.15
CA PHE A 28 -6.41 4.55 6.79
C PHE A 28 -5.72 3.84 7.95
N LEU A 29 -4.46 3.42 7.79
CA LEU A 29 -3.68 2.78 8.85
C LEU A 29 -3.30 3.75 9.98
N SER A 30 -3.03 5.02 9.65
CA SER A 30 -2.76 6.06 10.64
C SER A 30 -3.99 6.32 11.53
N GLU A 31 -5.19 6.26 10.97
CA GLU A 31 -6.46 6.45 11.68
C GLU A 31 -6.89 5.22 12.49
N ASN A 32 -6.72 4.02 11.94
CA ASN A 32 -7.24 2.78 12.53
C ASN A 32 -6.18 1.98 13.32
N GLY A 33 -4.90 2.35 13.22
CA GLY A 33 -3.77 1.63 13.82
C GLY A 33 -3.32 0.42 12.98
N SER A 34 -4.26 -0.45 12.62
CA SER A 34 -4.01 -1.62 11.77
C SER A 34 -5.18 -1.90 10.83
N ALA A 35 -4.95 -2.73 9.80
CA ALA A 35 -6.01 -3.20 8.92
C ALA A 35 -5.65 -4.52 8.23
N THR A 36 -6.66 -5.37 8.02
CA THR A 36 -6.54 -6.56 7.17
C THR A 36 -6.40 -6.18 5.69
N ALA A 37 -5.82 -7.08 4.89
CA ALA A 37 -5.78 -6.91 3.43
C ALA A 37 -7.19 -6.80 2.81
N SER A 38 -8.22 -7.35 3.47
CA SER A 38 -9.60 -7.24 2.98
C SER A 38 -10.17 -5.84 3.16
N GLN A 39 -9.93 -5.20 4.30
CA GLN A 39 -10.35 -3.82 4.55
C GLN A 39 -9.63 -2.85 3.60
N LEU A 40 -8.31 -3.00 3.44
CA LEU A 40 -7.54 -2.16 2.52
C LEU A 40 -8.01 -2.33 1.07
N ARG A 41 -8.34 -3.55 0.65
CA ARG A 41 -8.94 -3.80 -0.67
C ARG A 41 -10.25 -3.07 -0.86
N GLN A 42 -11.16 -3.18 0.11
CA GLN A 42 -12.47 -2.53 0.04
C GLN A 42 -12.32 -1.00 0.00
N LYS A 43 -11.42 -0.44 0.82
CA LYS A 43 -11.12 0.99 0.85
C LYS A 43 -10.58 1.50 -0.49
N ILE A 44 -9.70 0.74 -1.14
CA ILE A 44 -9.09 1.11 -2.43
C ILE A 44 -10.01 0.81 -3.61
N GLY A 45 -10.97 -0.10 -3.47
CA GLY A 45 -11.89 -0.47 -4.55
C GLY A 45 -11.22 -1.31 -5.65
N THR A 46 -10.24 -2.15 -5.30
CA THR A 46 -9.51 -3.01 -6.26
C THR A 46 -9.74 -4.50 -6.00
N THR A 47 -9.15 -5.36 -6.83
CA THR A 47 -9.21 -6.82 -6.67
C THR A 47 -8.06 -7.33 -5.81
N ARG A 48 -8.17 -8.58 -5.32
CA ARG A 48 -7.06 -9.26 -4.63
C ARG A 48 -5.79 -9.36 -5.50
N ARG A 49 -5.97 -9.58 -6.81
CA ARG A 49 -4.86 -9.65 -7.78
C ARG A 49 -4.01 -8.38 -7.79
N VAL A 50 -4.60 -7.21 -7.50
CA VAL A 50 -3.89 -5.92 -7.49
C VAL A 50 -3.45 -5.55 -6.07
N ILE A 51 -4.36 -5.61 -5.09
CA ILE A 51 -4.08 -5.11 -3.75
C ILE A 51 -3.03 -5.95 -3.02
N ILE A 52 -3.00 -7.28 -3.20
CA ILE A 52 -2.05 -8.13 -2.47
C ILE A 52 -0.61 -7.82 -2.92
N PRO A 53 -0.29 -7.83 -4.23
CA PRO A 53 1.04 -7.42 -4.68
C PRO A 53 1.37 -5.97 -4.33
N PHE A 54 0.39 -5.07 -4.33
CA PHE A 54 0.62 -3.68 -3.95
C PHE A 54 0.99 -3.54 -2.46
N LEU A 55 0.30 -4.25 -1.58
CA LEU A 55 0.61 -4.26 -0.16
C LEU A 55 1.97 -4.91 0.11
N GLU A 56 2.32 -5.98 -0.60
CA GLU A 56 3.67 -6.56 -0.53
C GLU A 56 4.74 -5.60 -1.04
N TYR A 57 4.44 -4.82 -2.08
CA TYR A 57 5.31 -3.75 -2.55
C TYR A 57 5.50 -2.68 -1.47
N LEU A 58 4.44 -2.23 -0.80
CA LEU A 58 4.54 -1.30 0.33
C LEU A 58 5.33 -1.87 1.51
N ASP A 59 5.18 -3.17 1.78
CA ASP A 59 5.95 -3.87 2.80
C ASP A 59 7.45 -3.89 2.44
N ARG A 60 7.80 -4.16 1.16
CA ARG A 60 9.20 -4.10 0.67
C ARG A 60 9.78 -2.68 0.68
N MET A 61 8.94 -1.68 0.45
CA MET A 61 9.33 -0.27 0.47
C MET A 61 9.44 0.32 1.88
N GLY A 62 9.09 -0.45 2.91
CA GLY A 62 9.11 0.02 4.29
C GLY A 62 8.01 1.03 4.61
N VAL A 63 6.91 1.05 3.85
CA VAL A 63 5.74 1.91 4.13
C VAL A 63 4.79 1.22 5.11
N THR A 64 4.59 -0.09 4.94
CA THR A 64 3.76 -0.90 5.82
C THR A 64 4.54 -2.07 6.38
N ARG A 65 4.02 -2.69 7.43
CA ARG A 65 4.53 -3.95 7.96
C ARG A 65 3.38 -4.89 8.23
N ARG A 66 3.49 -6.13 7.78
CA ARG A 66 2.54 -7.19 8.08
C ARG A 66 2.80 -7.81 9.45
N ILE A 67 1.75 -7.89 10.28
CA ILE A 67 1.75 -8.56 11.58
C ILE A 67 0.53 -9.48 11.61
N GLY A 68 0.77 -10.79 11.46
CA GLY A 68 -0.32 -11.76 11.32
C GLY A 68 -1.11 -11.57 10.01
N ASP A 69 -2.41 -11.35 10.13
CA ASP A 69 -3.35 -11.07 9.03
C ASP A 69 -3.55 -9.56 8.77
N GLU A 70 -3.01 -8.71 9.63
CA GLU A 70 -3.11 -7.26 9.54
C GLU A 70 -1.81 -6.61 9.06
N ARG A 71 -1.94 -5.33 8.70
CA ARG A 71 -0.83 -4.43 8.41
C ARG A 71 -0.92 -3.20 9.29
N VAL A 72 0.25 -2.69 9.65
CA VAL A 72 0.44 -1.42 10.35
C VAL A 72 1.34 -0.52 9.50
N LEU A 73 1.35 0.78 9.80
CA LEU A 73 2.38 1.65 9.25
C LEU A 73 3.76 1.25 9.78
N ALA A 74 4.74 1.13 8.88
CA ALA A 74 6.13 1.13 9.30
C ALA A 74 6.45 2.57 9.73
N THR A 75 6.79 2.73 11.02
CA THR A 75 7.29 3.94 11.71
C THR A 75 7.09 5.29 10.99
N ARG A 76 6.22 6.14 11.57
CA ARG A 76 5.77 7.46 11.06
C ARG A 76 6.87 8.42 10.55
N GLU A 77 8.12 8.28 10.97
CA GLU A 77 9.21 9.22 10.61
C GLU A 77 9.67 9.13 9.14
N GLU A 78 9.46 8.00 8.46
CA GLU A 78 10.06 7.78 7.12
C GLU A 78 9.18 8.26 5.96
N ILE A 79 7.85 8.32 6.16
CA ILE A 79 6.89 8.65 5.09
C ILE A 79 6.77 10.18 4.86
N SER A 80 7.18 11.00 5.83
CA SER A 80 7.12 12.47 5.72
C SER A 80 8.31 13.09 4.97
N ASN A 81 9.37 12.33 4.69
CA ASN A 81 10.66 12.84 4.18
C ASN A 81 11.06 12.30 2.78
N ARG A 82 10.11 11.82 1.96
CA ARG A 82 10.34 11.45 0.56
C ARG A 82 9.30 12.11 -0.34
#